data_AF-A0A444Y786-F1
#
_entry.id   AF-A0A444Y786-F1
#
_cell.length_a   1.000
_cell.length_b   1.000
_cell.length_c   1.000
_cell.angle_alpha   90.00
_cell.angle_beta   90.00
_cell.angle_gamma   90.00
#
_symmetry.space_group_name_H-M   'P 1'
#
loop_
_entity.id
_entity.type
_entity.pdbx_description
1 polymer ?
#
loop_
_entity_poly.entity_id
_entity_poly.type
_entity_poly.pdbx_seq_one_letter_code
_entity_poly.pdbx_strand_id
1 'polypeptide(L)'
;MVGWCRLAGVSLVVPVINFWWPYFPPKLVKREFEKQLKRDQWKLRIAHYAPGFVLYWWMTQKFFPRDSISERHPILLNKRDLETMQQMSQVPMPNQHKIRQQGEYESLYRDMMVHFGDWEFDPMELQNPFPQNDEASYVYLWQGHEDKLVPFQLQRFLARQLPWIRSKGNNLRKSNQVPQNLSDLNKPNEPNSVFIPFIFDVHTEIKSIGLDLLSHQEQMKRFGHHLKLLFSDKKPSQSQTKQLCRGFCQGTKVVSPNQDDFAMISPRIKLRDGRHLAYLERGVSKDVAKYKIIIVHGFGSSKEMNFLAPQELIDELGIYLLQYDRAGYGESDPNPKRSLKSEALDIQELADQLELGPQFYVIGVSMGSYATWSCLQYLPHRLAGLALIAPVINYKWPSLPKSLIREDYRRKLVQWARWLASYCPKLLHWWVTQKWLPSAAVIEKNPAFFNKSDIDILKTLPGFPMLTKDSLREQVVFDTLRHDWRVAFGKWEFDPLKLTNPFPHSTSSSVHIWQGYEDKVVPSQLQRFVSGKLPWIHYHEVPDGGHLIVYYRGLCEAILRALLLGQEYIAYRPNKSALFALNGVEEDPTCRDHLTLPLHTPKDYFSGSES
;
A
#
# COMPACT_ATOMS: atom_id res chain seq x y z
N MET A 1 -38.61 10.76 -16.08
CA MET A 1 -38.77 10.21 -14.71
C MET A 1 -39.37 8.82 -14.83
N VAL A 2 -38.53 7.78 -14.83
CA VAL A 2 -38.98 6.39 -14.92
C VAL A 2 -38.45 5.67 -13.68
N GLY A 3 -39.35 5.11 -12.86
CA GLY A 3 -39.02 3.97 -12.01
C GLY A 3 -38.82 4.17 -10.50
N TRP A 4 -39.59 5.03 -9.82
CA TRP A 4 -39.64 5.01 -8.35
C TRP A 4 -41.10 4.89 -7.89
N CYS A 5 -41.37 4.02 -6.92
CA CYS A 5 -42.70 3.58 -6.43
C CYS A 5 -43.35 2.38 -7.14
N ARG A 6 -42.68 1.22 -7.07
CA ARG A 6 -43.29 -0.13 -7.29
C ARG A 6 -43.60 -0.88 -5.98
N LEU A 7 -43.29 -0.29 -4.82
CA LEU A 7 -43.52 -0.94 -3.53
C LEU A 7 -44.97 -0.69 -3.10
N ALA A 8 -45.69 -1.75 -2.72
CA ALA A 8 -47.05 -1.65 -2.19
C ALA A 8 -47.08 -1.55 -0.65
N GLY A 9 -45.98 -1.88 0.01
CA GLY A 9 -45.80 -1.87 1.45
C GLY A 9 -44.46 -2.52 1.82
N VAL A 10 -43.99 -2.31 3.06
CA VAL A 10 -42.72 -2.87 3.55
C VAL A 10 -42.91 -3.44 4.95
N SER A 11 -42.37 -4.63 5.21
CA SER A 11 -42.31 -5.19 6.55
C SER A 11 -40.86 -5.52 6.90
N LEU A 12 -40.30 -4.76 7.84
CA LEU A 12 -38.97 -4.96 8.37
C LEU A 12 -39.05 -5.91 9.56
N VAL A 13 -38.40 -7.06 9.47
CA VAL A 13 -38.35 -8.06 10.54
C VAL A 13 -36.92 -8.11 11.06
N VAL A 14 -36.72 -7.66 12.30
CA VAL A 14 -35.43 -7.57 12.98
C VAL A 14 -34.37 -6.87 12.10
N PRO A 15 -34.62 -5.63 11.63
CA PRO A 15 -33.65 -4.93 10.79
C PRO A 15 -32.40 -4.58 11.62
N VAL A 16 -31.22 -4.84 11.07
CA VAL A 16 -29.95 -4.53 11.74
C VAL A 16 -29.74 -3.01 11.80
N ILE A 17 -29.04 -2.53 12.83
CA ILE A 17 -28.78 -1.11 13.07
C ILE A 17 -27.32 -0.78 12.80
N ASN A 18 -27.06 0.40 12.24
CA ASN A 18 -25.72 0.97 12.15
C ASN A 18 -25.51 1.97 13.31
N PHE A 19 -24.49 1.74 14.13
CA PHE A 19 -24.18 2.57 15.30
C PHE A 19 -23.65 3.97 14.95
N TRP A 20 -23.27 4.19 13.69
CA TRP A 20 -22.67 5.43 13.21
C TRP A 20 -23.64 6.35 12.48
N TRP A 21 -24.94 6.03 12.45
CA TRP A 21 -25.95 6.96 11.93
C TRP A 21 -26.01 8.25 12.76
N PRO A 22 -25.84 9.43 12.14
CA PRO A 22 -25.60 10.70 12.82
C PRO A 22 -26.75 11.18 13.70
N TYR A 23 -28.01 10.83 13.40
CA TYR A 23 -29.16 11.30 14.19
C TYR A 23 -29.40 10.50 15.49
N PHE A 24 -28.62 9.44 15.74
CA PHE A 24 -28.71 8.75 17.02
C PHE A 24 -28.04 9.55 18.15
N PRO A 25 -28.66 9.66 19.33
CA PRO A 25 -28.04 10.31 20.48
C PRO A 25 -26.76 9.59 20.91
N PRO A 26 -25.58 10.25 21.01
CA PRO A 26 -24.31 9.59 21.29
C PRO A 26 -24.29 8.79 22.60
N LYS A 27 -24.99 9.28 23.63
CA LYS A 27 -25.13 8.59 24.93
C LYS A 27 -25.91 7.28 24.80
N LEU A 28 -26.93 7.26 23.94
CA LEU A 28 -27.75 6.06 23.70
C LEU A 28 -26.95 5.02 22.91
N VAL A 29 -26.28 5.44 21.83
CA VAL A 29 -25.41 4.59 21.02
C VAL A 29 -24.33 3.95 21.87
N LYS A 30 -23.60 4.75 22.66
CA LYS A 30 -22.53 4.26 23.51
C LYS A 30 -23.02 3.19 24.49
N ARG A 31 -24.14 3.45 25.18
CA ARG A 31 -24.73 2.50 26.14
C ARG A 31 -25.13 1.19 25.49
N GLU A 32 -25.72 1.22 24.29
CA GLU A 32 -26.16 0.01 23.60
C GLU A 32 -24.99 -0.73 22.94
N PHE A 33 -24.00 -0.02 22.42
CA PHE A 33 -22.78 -0.61 21.84
C PHE A 33 -21.92 -1.32 22.88
N GLU A 34 -21.81 -0.76 24.10
CA GLU A 34 -21.06 -1.35 25.21
C GLU A 34 -21.66 -2.66 25.75
N LYS A 35 -22.92 -2.99 25.41
CA LYS A 35 -23.55 -4.28 25.76
C LYS A 35 -23.02 -5.45 24.94
N GLN A 36 -22.43 -5.19 23.78
CA GLN A 36 -21.82 -6.21 22.94
C GLN A 36 -20.51 -6.71 23.56
N LEU A 37 -20.08 -7.93 23.21
CA LEU A 37 -18.76 -8.39 23.63
C LEU A 37 -17.68 -7.47 23.05
N LYS A 38 -16.62 -7.22 23.83
CA LYS A 38 -15.51 -6.37 23.39
C LYS A 38 -14.94 -6.78 22.04
N ARG A 39 -14.80 -8.09 21.79
CA ARG A 39 -14.34 -8.62 20.48
C ARG A 39 -15.25 -8.21 19.30
N ASP A 40 -16.57 -8.16 19.49
CA ASP A 40 -17.52 -7.79 18.45
C ASP A 40 -17.53 -6.27 18.26
N GLN A 41 -17.41 -5.50 19.34
CA GLN A 41 -17.21 -4.04 19.26
C GLN A 41 -15.98 -3.68 18.42
N TRP A 42 -14.87 -4.39 18.62
CA TRP A 42 -13.66 -4.23 17.81
C TRP A 42 -13.91 -4.55 16.34
N LYS A 43 -14.57 -5.67 16.07
CA LYS A 43 -14.89 -6.11 14.71
C LYS A 43 -15.76 -5.08 13.97
N LEU A 44 -16.80 -4.55 14.62
CA LEU A 44 -17.66 -3.51 14.03
C LEU A 44 -16.90 -2.19 13.82
N ARG A 45 -16.03 -1.79 14.75
CA ARG A 45 -15.18 -0.60 14.57
C ARG A 45 -14.22 -0.76 13.41
N ILE A 46 -13.64 -1.94 13.22
CA ILE A 46 -12.78 -2.24 12.07
C ILE A 46 -13.62 -2.19 10.78
N ALA A 47 -14.84 -2.73 10.80
CA ALA A 47 -15.73 -2.68 9.65
C ALA A 47 -16.08 -1.23 9.27
N HIS A 48 -16.29 -0.35 10.24
CA HIS A 48 -16.62 1.06 9.97
C HIS A 48 -15.39 1.90 9.58
N TYR A 49 -14.32 1.88 10.37
CA TYR A 49 -13.15 2.76 10.17
C TYR A 49 -12.11 2.20 9.20
N ALA A 50 -12.12 0.90 8.93
CA ALA A 50 -11.16 0.23 8.04
C ALA A 50 -11.80 -0.92 7.22
N PRO A 51 -12.91 -0.68 6.48
CA PRO A 51 -13.71 -1.71 5.79
C PRO A 51 -12.95 -2.47 4.70
N GLY A 52 -11.86 -1.93 4.16
CA GLY A 52 -11.12 -2.51 3.05
C GLY A 52 -10.33 -3.78 3.42
N PHE A 53 -9.06 -3.79 3.02
CA PHE A 53 -8.16 -4.92 3.25
C PHE A 53 -8.05 -5.34 4.72
N VAL A 54 -8.20 -4.42 5.68
CA VAL A 54 -8.08 -4.71 7.11
C VAL A 54 -9.23 -5.58 7.61
N LEU A 55 -10.48 -5.26 7.27
CA LEU A 55 -11.63 -6.09 7.61
C LEU A 55 -11.58 -7.44 6.87
N TYR A 56 -11.25 -7.45 5.57
CA TYR A 56 -11.13 -8.70 4.80
C TYR A 56 -10.06 -9.63 5.38
N TRP A 57 -8.90 -9.06 5.71
CA TRP A 57 -7.81 -9.77 6.36
C TRP A 57 -8.24 -10.29 7.74
N TRP A 58 -8.86 -9.45 8.57
CA TRP A 58 -9.35 -9.82 9.90
C TRP A 58 -10.34 -11.01 9.83
N MET A 59 -11.30 -10.96 8.91
CA MET A 59 -12.32 -12.00 8.71
C MET A 59 -11.74 -13.33 8.23
N THR A 60 -10.59 -13.32 7.56
CA THR A 60 -9.97 -14.53 6.99
C THR A 60 -8.91 -15.17 7.89
N GLN A 61 -8.56 -14.57 9.03
CA GLN A 61 -7.59 -15.16 9.98
C GLN A 61 -8.23 -16.18 10.91
N LYS A 62 -7.51 -17.29 11.16
CA LYS A 62 -7.94 -18.35 12.10
C LYS A 62 -7.66 -18.04 13.58
N PHE A 63 -6.89 -16.97 13.86
CA PHE A 63 -6.42 -16.63 15.21
C PHE A 63 -7.34 -15.64 15.94
N PHE A 64 -8.18 -14.90 15.22
CA PHE A 64 -9.18 -14.05 15.86
C PHE A 64 -10.36 -14.92 16.31
N PRO A 65 -10.91 -14.68 17.51
CA PRO A 65 -12.13 -15.34 17.94
C PRO A 65 -13.20 -15.17 16.87
N ARG A 66 -13.98 -16.22 16.61
CA ARG A 66 -15.10 -16.10 15.68
C ARG A 66 -16.11 -15.13 16.30
N ASP A 67 -16.84 -14.43 15.44
CA ASP A 67 -17.90 -13.51 15.87
C ASP A 67 -18.90 -14.27 16.75
N SER A 68 -19.39 -13.62 17.80
CA SER A 68 -20.39 -14.22 18.69
C SER A 68 -21.62 -14.76 17.96
N ILE A 69 -22.00 -14.18 16.82
CA ILE A 69 -23.08 -14.67 15.94
C ILE A 69 -22.71 -16.04 15.36
N SER A 70 -21.51 -16.16 14.81
CA SER A 70 -21.01 -17.40 14.20
C SER A 70 -20.68 -18.49 15.21
N GLU A 71 -20.35 -18.12 16.45
CA GLU A 71 -20.16 -19.03 17.58
C GLU A 71 -21.48 -19.37 18.31
N ARG A 72 -22.61 -18.75 17.92
CA ARG A 72 -23.91 -18.89 18.58
C ARG A 72 -23.81 -18.61 20.09
N HIS A 73 -23.03 -17.59 20.44
CA HIS A 73 -22.67 -17.33 21.83
C HIS A 73 -23.94 -17.03 22.66
N PRO A 74 -24.11 -17.62 23.87
CA PRO A 74 -25.33 -17.48 24.67
C PRO A 74 -25.70 -16.05 25.07
N ILE A 75 -24.74 -15.12 24.95
CA ILE A 75 -24.97 -13.69 25.22
C ILE A 75 -25.93 -13.04 24.23
N LEU A 76 -26.02 -13.57 23.00
CA LEU A 76 -26.83 -13.00 21.91
C LEU A 76 -28.25 -13.56 21.83
N LEU A 77 -28.50 -14.70 22.46
CA LEU A 77 -29.73 -15.47 22.28
C LEU A 77 -30.52 -15.46 23.59
N ASN A 78 -31.83 -15.23 23.50
CA ASN A 78 -32.72 -15.45 24.64
C ASN A 78 -33.05 -16.97 24.75
N LYS A 79 -33.73 -17.35 25.83
CA LYS A 79 -34.05 -18.76 26.10
C LYS A 79 -34.86 -19.41 24.96
N ARG A 80 -35.82 -18.67 24.37
CA ARG A 80 -36.64 -19.15 23.26
C ARG A 80 -35.84 -19.26 21.96
N ASP A 81 -34.89 -18.37 21.73
CA ASP A 81 -34.01 -18.46 20.55
C ASP A 81 -33.14 -19.72 20.64
N LEU A 82 -32.62 -20.04 21.83
CA LEU A 82 -31.85 -21.27 22.07
C LEU A 82 -32.69 -22.54 21.83
N GLU A 83 -33.92 -22.57 22.35
CA GLU A 83 -34.87 -23.67 22.14
C GLU A 83 -35.22 -23.83 20.64
N THR A 84 -35.47 -22.71 19.94
CA THR A 84 -35.76 -22.69 18.50
C THR A 84 -34.57 -23.18 17.68
N MET A 85 -33.36 -22.75 18.02
CA MET A 85 -32.14 -23.18 17.33
C MET A 85 -31.82 -24.66 17.54
N GLN A 86 -32.12 -25.21 18.72
CA GLN A 86 -32.01 -26.64 18.98
C GLN A 86 -32.98 -27.44 18.08
N GLN A 87 -34.21 -26.97 17.91
CA GLN A 87 -35.18 -27.58 17.00
C GLN A 87 -34.75 -27.46 15.52
N MET A 88 -34.25 -26.30 15.09
CA MET A 88 -33.75 -26.09 13.72
C MET A 88 -32.51 -26.96 13.40
N SER A 89 -31.68 -27.26 14.40
CA SER A 89 -30.49 -28.11 14.21
C SER A 89 -30.80 -29.57 13.91
N GLN A 90 -32.04 -30.03 14.19
CA GLN A 90 -32.50 -31.38 13.87
C GLN A 90 -33.05 -31.52 12.44
N VAL A 91 -33.20 -30.40 11.71
CA VAL A 91 -33.61 -30.40 10.30
C VAL A 91 -32.35 -30.38 9.43
N PRO A 92 -32.07 -31.42 8.61
CA PRO A 92 -30.89 -31.43 7.76
C PRO A 92 -30.99 -30.33 6.70
N MET A 93 -30.06 -29.37 6.75
CA MET A 93 -29.92 -28.32 5.74
C MET A 93 -29.30 -28.92 4.48
N PRO A 94 -30.04 -29.11 3.36
CA PRO A 94 -29.62 -29.97 2.24
C PRO A 94 -28.37 -29.48 1.49
N ASN A 95 -27.90 -28.26 1.76
CA ASN A 95 -26.77 -27.64 1.07
C ASN A 95 -25.61 -27.24 2.00
N GLN A 96 -25.56 -27.73 3.24
CA GLN A 96 -24.55 -27.31 4.24
C GLN A 96 -23.08 -27.54 3.80
N HIS A 97 -22.85 -28.46 2.87
CA HIS A 97 -21.54 -28.75 2.28
C HIS A 97 -21.16 -27.81 1.11
N LYS A 98 -22.12 -27.10 0.50
CA LYS A 98 -21.86 -26.04 -0.49
C LYS A 98 -21.37 -24.73 0.16
N ILE A 99 -21.56 -24.57 1.48
CA ILE A 99 -21.25 -23.40 2.33
C ILE A 99 -19.73 -23.24 2.62
N ARG A 100 -18.85 -24.07 2.04
CA ARG A 100 -17.39 -24.06 2.30
C ARG A 100 -16.55 -23.42 1.17
N GLN A 101 -17.11 -22.50 0.39
CA GLN A 101 -16.42 -21.86 -0.74
C GLN A 101 -16.09 -20.38 -0.46
N GLN A 102 -15.00 -19.90 -1.07
CA GLN A 102 -14.41 -18.56 -0.95
C GLN A 102 -15.42 -17.40 -1.18
N GLY A 103 -16.54 -17.67 -1.87
CA GLY A 103 -17.59 -16.68 -2.18
C GLY A 103 -18.42 -16.19 -0.98
N GLU A 104 -18.57 -16.95 0.11
CA GLU A 104 -19.38 -16.49 1.26
C GLU A 104 -18.62 -15.53 2.19
N TYR A 105 -17.29 -15.71 2.35
CA TYR A 105 -16.47 -14.72 3.07
C TYR A 105 -16.52 -13.37 2.39
N GLU A 106 -16.51 -13.35 1.05
CA GLU A 106 -16.70 -12.14 0.24
C GLU A 106 -18.10 -11.54 0.42
N SER A 107 -19.17 -12.34 0.44
CA SER A 107 -20.52 -11.85 0.68
C SER A 107 -20.69 -11.26 2.08
N LEU A 108 -20.27 -11.97 3.13
CA LEU A 108 -20.35 -11.47 4.51
C LEU A 108 -19.46 -10.25 4.72
N TYR A 109 -18.29 -10.22 4.09
CA TYR A 109 -17.40 -9.07 4.07
C TYR A 109 -18.07 -7.85 3.45
N ARG A 110 -18.69 -8.02 2.27
CA ARG A 110 -19.43 -6.95 1.58
C ARG A 110 -20.64 -6.48 2.37
N ASP A 111 -21.41 -7.38 2.96
CA ASP A 111 -22.55 -7.04 3.82
C ASP A 111 -22.09 -6.22 5.04
N MET A 112 -20.99 -6.60 5.68
CA MET A 112 -20.42 -5.83 6.80
C MET A 112 -19.92 -4.44 6.37
N MET A 113 -19.26 -4.35 5.21
CA MET A 113 -18.81 -3.06 4.67
C MET A 113 -19.97 -2.13 4.35
N VAL A 114 -21.01 -2.64 3.68
CA VAL A 114 -22.18 -1.85 3.31
C VAL A 114 -22.96 -1.45 4.56
N HIS A 115 -23.20 -2.40 5.47
CA HIS A 115 -24.05 -2.16 6.62
C HIS A 115 -23.42 -1.22 7.66
N PHE A 116 -22.14 -1.39 7.97
CA PHE A 116 -21.43 -0.58 8.97
C PHE A 116 -20.54 0.51 8.37
N GLY A 117 -20.48 0.65 7.05
CA GLY A 117 -19.79 1.75 6.38
C GLY A 117 -20.57 3.06 6.43
N ASP A 118 -20.08 4.04 5.69
CA ASP A 118 -20.75 5.33 5.52
C ASP A 118 -21.93 5.18 4.55
N TRP A 119 -23.12 5.54 5.02
CA TRP A 119 -24.33 5.55 4.20
C TRP A 119 -24.50 6.92 3.54
N GLU A 120 -25.02 6.94 2.31
CA GLU A 120 -25.31 8.17 1.58
C GLU A 120 -26.46 9.00 2.20
N PHE A 121 -27.24 8.37 3.09
CA PHE A 121 -28.36 8.99 3.81
C PHE A 121 -28.48 8.41 5.22
N ASP A 122 -29.07 9.17 6.15
CA ASP A 122 -29.51 8.63 7.45
C ASP A 122 -30.96 8.12 7.32
N PRO A 123 -31.29 6.89 7.75
CA PRO A 123 -32.66 6.38 7.70
C PRO A 123 -33.70 7.27 8.41
N MET A 124 -33.30 8.05 9.42
CA MET A 124 -34.17 9.00 10.13
C MET A 124 -34.54 10.24 9.30
N GLU A 125 -33.88 10.48 8.17
CA GLU A 125 -34.22 11.54 7.22
C GLU A 125 -35.26 11.10 6.17
N LEU A 126 -35.61 9.82 6.14
CA LEU A 126 -36.56 9.28 5.17
C LEU A 126 -37.95 9.91 5.36
N GLN A 127 -38.45 10.53 4.30
CA GLN A 127 -39.84 10.94 4.21
C GLN A 127 -40.73 9.71 4.02
N ASN A 128 -42.00 9.82 4.42
CA ASN A 128 -42.96 8.74 4.24
C ASN A 128 -43.04 8.33 2.76
N PRO A 129 -42.62 7.10 2.39
CA PRO A 129 -42.63 6.66 1.01
C PRO A 129 -44.04 6.36 0.46
N PHE A 130 -45.05 6.34 1.34
CA PHE A 130 -46.46 6.12 1.00
C PHE A 130 -47.32 7.32 1.45
N PRO A 131 -47.24 8.47 0.74
CA PRO A 131 -47.97 9.68 1.11
C PRO A 131 -49.46 9.63 0.76
N GLN A 132 -49.86 8.78 -0.19
CA GLN A 132 -51.28 8.54 -0.50
C GLN A 132 -51.82 7.55 0.54
N ASN A 133 -52.74 8.04 1.38
CA ASN A 133 -53.43 7.28 2.45
C ASN A 133 -54.39 6.21 1.89
N ASP A 134 -53.92 5.34 1.00
CA ASP A 134 -54.60 4.07 0.77
C ASP A 134 -54.30 3.20 1.99
N GLU A 135 -55.34 2.73 2.66
CA GLU A 135 -55.26 1.97 3.93
C GLU A 135 -54.46 0.65 3.82
N ALA A 136 -53.81 0.37 2.69
CA ALA A 136 -53.03 -0.83 2.40
C ALA A 136 -51.50 -0.64 2.41
N SER A 137 -50.97 0.59 2.35
CA SER A 137 -49.53 0.83 2.19
C SER A 137 -48.86 1.34 3.46
N TYR A 138 -48.27 0.41 4.24
CA TYR A 138 -47.58 0.72 5.49
C TYR A 138 -46.15 0.19 5.54
N VAL A 139 -45.33 0.81 6.38
CA VAL A 139 -44.07 0.24 6.84
C VAL A 139 -44.26 -0.35 8.23
N TYR A 140 -44.19 -1.67 8.33
CA TYR A 140 -44.22 -2.38 9.61
C TYR A 140 -42.82 -2.69 10.08
N LEU A 141 -42.61 -2.55 11.39
CA LEU A 141 -41.38 -2.95 12.05
C LEU A 141 -41.70 -4.00 13.13
N TRP A 142 -41.09 -5.17 12.99
CA TRP A 142 -41.24 -6.30 13.89
C TRP A 142 -39.89 -6.59 14.55
N GLN A 143 -39.82 -6.49 15.87
CA GLN A 143 -38.63 -6.87 16.62
C GLN A 143 -39.03 -7.41 18.00
N GLY A 144 -38.30 -8.42 18.48
CA GLY A 144 -38.43 -8.93 19.84
C GLY A 144 -37.97 -7.89 20.86
N HIS A 145 -38.71 -7.75 21.98
CA HIS A 145 -38.33 -6.82 23.04
C HIS A 145 -37.03 -7.24 23.75
N GLU A 146 -36.77 -8.55 23.82
CA GLU A 146 -35.59 -9.15 24.42
C GLU A 146 -34.52 -9.51 23.38
N ASP A 147 -34.56 -8.88 22.20
CA ASP A 147 -33.53 -9.04 21.19
C ASP A 147 -32.20 -8.46 21.70
N LYS A 148 -31.21 -9.34 21.87
CA LYS A 148 -29.87 -9.00 22.35
C LYS A 148 -28.87 -8.84 21.21
N LEU A 149 -29.25 -9.24 19.99
CA LEU A 149 -28.41 -9.19 18.81
C LEU A 149 -28.51 -7.81 18.15
N VAL A 150 -29.74 -7.36 17.90
CA VAL A 150 -30.01 -6.01 17.41
C VAL A 150 -30.52 -5.16 18.57
N PRO A 151 -29.88 -4.02 18.90
CA PRO A 151 -30.30 -3.23 20.06
C PRO A 151 -31.72 -2.65 19.92
N PHE A 152 -32.69 -3.28 20.61
CA PHE A 152 -34.10 -2.86 20.60
C PHE A 152 -34.30 -1.37 20.93
N GLN A 153 -33.47 -0.79 21.81
CA GLN A 153 -33.60 0.61 22.21
C GLN A 153 -33.28 1.58 21.07
N LEU A 154 -32.30 1.26 20.22
CA LEU A 154 -31.98 2.08 19.04
C LEU A 154 -33.10 1.95 18.00
N GLN A 155 -33.65 0.76 17.80
CA GLN A 155 -34.78 0.57 16.88
C GLN A 155 -36.03 1.31 17.35
N ARG A 156 -36.30 1.30 18.66
CA ARG A 156 -37.39 2.06 19.28
C ARG A 156 -37.20 3.57 19.11
N PHE A 157 -35.97 4.06 19.17
CA PHE A 157 -35.69 5.47 18.91
C PHE A 157 -35.99 5.82 17.45
N LEU A 158 -35.54 5.02 16.49
CA LEU A 158 -35.80 5.21 15.07
C LEU A 158 -37.31 5.22 14.76
N ALA A 159 -38.07 4.26 15.31
CA ALA A 159 -39.52 4.20 15.13
C ALA A 159 -40.28 5.40 15.75
N ARG A 160 -39.68 6.11 16.71
CA ARG A 160 -40.25 7.35 17.27
C ARG A 160 -39.98 8.57 16.40
N GLN A 161 -38.81 8.62 15.74
CA GLN A 161 -38.46 9.71 14.83
C GLN A 161 -39.25 9.63 13.51
N LEU A 162 -39.63 8.42 13.11
CA LEU A 162 -40.37 8.15 11.88
C LEU A 162 -41.80 7.67 12.22
N PRO A 163 -42.75 8.59 12.51
CA PRO A 163 -44.09 8.22 13.00
C PRO A 163 -44.93 7.44 11.98
N TRP A 164 -44.52 7.42 10.71
CA TRP A 164 -45.13 6.61 9.66
C TRP A 164 -44.74 5.11 9.73
N ILE A 165 -43.74 4.74 10.54
CA ILE A 165 -43.39 3.34 10.83
C ILE A 165 -44.29 2.79 11.94
N ARG A 166 -45.01 1.71 11.66
CA ARG A 166 -45.84 1.01 12.64
C ARG A 166 -45.04 -0.12 13.31
N SER A 167 -44.66 0.07 14.57
CA SER A 167 -44.05 -1.01 15.37
C SER A 167 -45.13 -1.90 16.00
N LYS A 168 -45.15 -3.20 15.71
CA LYS A 168 -46.00 -4.18 16.41
C LYS A 168 -45.16 -5.10 17.28
N GLY A 169 -45.30 -4.96 18.59
CA GLY A 169 -44.71 -5.84 19.59
C GLY A 169 -45.65 -5.92 20.80
N ASN A 170 -45.84 -7.14 21.34
CA ASN A 170 -46.73 -7.36 22.49
C ASN A 170 -46.34 -6.41 23.65
N ASN A 171 -47.26 -5.53 24.04
CA ASN A 171 -47.21 -4.61 25.19
C ASN A 171 -46.31 -3.36 25.14
N LEU A 172 -46.29 -2.60 24.04
CA LEU A 172 -45.74 -1.22 24.06
C LEU A 172 -46.63 -0.17 24.74
N ARG A 173 -47.85 -0.52 25.20
CA ARG A 173 -48.78 0.40 25.90
C ARG A 173 -48.61 0.50 27.42
N LYS A 174 -47.74 -0.29 28.07
CA LYS A 174 -47.68 -0.38 29.55
C LYS A 174 -46.47 0.25 30.25
N SER A 175 -45.56 0.95 29.56
CA SER A 175 -44.46 1.68 30.22
C SER A 175 -44.45 3.17 29.88
N ASN A 176 -45.52 3.87 30.30
CA ASN A 176 -45.56 5.33 30.43
C ASN A 176 -44.97 5.77 31.78
N GLN A 177 -43.74 5.37 32.10
CA GLN A 177 -42.97 6.00 33.18
C GLN A 177 -41.59 6.38 32.67
N VAL A 178 -41.43 7.69 32.52
CA VAL A 178 -40.24 8.42 32.11
C VAL A 178 -39.40 8.69 33.36
N PRO A 179 -38.07 8.46 33.38
CA PRO A 179 -37.19 9.21 34.27
C PRO A 179 -37.09 10.63 33.71
N GLN A 180 -37.56 11.62 34.47
CA GLN A 180 -37.77 13.03 34.11
C GLN A 180 -36.53 13.86 33.68
N ASN A 181 -35.37 13.27 33.39
CA ASN A 181 -34.13 14.02 33.14
C ASN A 181 -33.64 13.90 31.69
N LEU A 182 -34.45 14.34 30.72
CA LEU A 182 -34.07 14.41 29.30
C LEU A 182 -34.22 15.81 28.68
N SER A 183 -34.54 16.82 29.48
CA SER A 183 -34.68 18.22 29.03
C SER A 183 -33.35 18.93 28.70
N ASP A 184 -32.20 18.34 29.04
CA ASP A 184 -30.88 18.96 28.81
C ASP A 184 -30.21 18.60 27.48
N LEU A 185 -30.89 17.88 26.58
CA LEU A 185 -30.30 17.38 25.32
C LEU A 185 -30.64 18.20 24.05
N ASN A 186 -31.34 19.33 24.19
CA ASN A 186 -31.70 20.22 23.07
C ASN A 186 -30.89 21.52 23.07
N LYS A 187 -29.58 21.43 22.83
CA LYS A 187 -28.79 22.57 22.34
C LYS A 187 -28.07 22.19 21.04
N PRO A 188 -28.17 23.00 19.97
CA PRO A 188 -27.40 22.79 18.75
C PRO A 188 -25.96 23.34 18.90
N ASN A 189 -25.03 22.71 18.19
CA ASN A 189 -23.62 23.06 17.90
C ASN A 189 -22.52 22.32 18.68
N GLU A 190 -21.85 21.36 18.01
CA GLU A 190 -20.45 21.44 17.54
C GLU A 190 -20.13 20.23 16.63
N PRO A 191 -19.26 20.35 15.60
CA PRO A 191 -18.91 19.24 14.73
C PRO A 191 -18.10 18.17 15.48
N ASN A 192 -18.47 16.90 15.26
CA ASN A 192 -17.90 15.67 15.80
C ASN A 192 -16.38 15.74 16.13
N SER A 193 -16.04 15.85 17.42
CA SER A 193 -14.66 15.84 17.91
C SER A 193 -14.38 14.90 19.09
N VAL A 194 -15.27 13.92 19.40
CA VAL A 194 -15.16 13.15 20.66
C VAL A 194 -14.90 11.63 20.48
N PHE A 195 -14.30 11.18 19.38
CA PHE A 195 -13.84 9.78 19.24
C PHE A 195 -12.43 9.65 18.64
N ILE A 196 -11.43 10.19 19.33
CA ILE A 196 -10.03 9.72 19.27
C ILE A 196 -9.51 9.74 20.72
N PRO A 197 -9.13 8.58 21.30
CA PRO A 197 -7.82 7.99 21.04
C PRO A 197 -7.90 6.53 20.57
N PHE A 198 -7.50 6.32 19.32
CA PHE A 198 -6.80 5.10 18.92
C PHE A 198 -5.45 5.11 19.67
N ILE A 199 -5.05 3.99 20.26
CA ILE A 199 -3.91 3.82 21.21
C ILE A 199 -4.30 4.10 22.66
N PHE A 200 -5.04 3.20 23.29
CA PHE A 200 -4.79 2.70 24.65
C PHE A 200 -5.71 1.47 24.84
N ASP A 201 -5.21 0.44 25.53
CA ASP A 201 -5.99 -0.65 26.16
C ASP A 201 -5.91 -2.08 25.57
N VAL A 202 -4.90 -2.39 24.75
CA VAL A 202 -4.52 -3.80 24.44
C VAL A 202 -3.96 -4.54 25.68
N HIS A 203 -3.45 -3.81 26.69
CA HIS A 203 -2.74 -4.40 27.83
C HIS A 203 -3.67 -5.02 28.88
N THR A 204 -4.88 -4.49 29.05
CA THR A 204 -5.80 -4.89 30.12
C THR A 204 -6.58 -6.16 29.75
N GLU A 205 -6.76 -6.43 28.47
CA GLU A 205 -7.54 -7.58 27.96
C GLU A 205 -6.72 -8.87 27.78
N ILE A 206 -5.40 -8.78 27.57
CA ILE A 206 -4.52 -9.97 27.54
C ILE A 206 -4.53 -10.70 28.89
N LYS A 207 -4.79 -9.98 30.00
CA LYS A 207 -4.90 -10.58 31.34
C LYS A 207 -6.22 -11.30 31.60
N SER A 208 -7.31 -10.98 30.90
CA SER A 208 -8.61 -11.63 31.14
C SER A 208 -8.84 -12.88 30.28
N ILE A 209 -7.91 -13.20 29.37
CA ILE A 209 -8.07 -14.27 28.38
C ILE A 209 -7.56 -15.65 28.89
N GLY A 210 -7.08 -15.75 30.13
CA GLY A 210 -6.91 -17.05 30.81
C GLY A 210 -6.21 -18.14 29.98
N LEU A 211 -5.09 -17.82 29.34
CA LEU A 211 -4.27 -18.78 28.62
C LEU A 211 -3.15 -19.28 29.56
N ASP A 212 -3.22 -20.56 29.94
CA ASP A 212 -2.14 -21.28 30.62
C ASP A 212 -0.87 -21.27 29.75
N LEU A 213 0.14 -20.51 30.18
CA LEU A 213 1.37 -20.24 29.43
C LEU A 213 2.57 -20.18 30.39
N LEU A 214 3.27 -21.30 30.55
CA LEU A 214 4.50 -21.36 31.36
C LEU A 214 5.79 -20.96 30.61
N SER A 215 5.80 -20.88 29.27
CA SER A 215 7.03 -20.54 28.51
C SER A 215 7.16 -19.07 28.07
N HIS A 216 6.14 -18.22 28.32
CA HIS A 216 6.10 -16.85 27.79
C HIS A 216 6.13 -15.73 28.86
N GLN A 217 6.23 -16.05 30.16
CA GLN A 217 6.23 -15.03 31.22
C GLN A 217 7.50 -14.16 31.24
N GLU A 218 8.64 -14.67 30.79
CA GLU A 218 9.92 -13.97 30.92
C GLU A 218 10.11 -12.87 29.86
N GLN A 219 9.56 -13.07 28.66
CA GLN A 219 9.50 -12.04 27.61
C GLN A 219 8.50 -10.93 27.94
N MET A 220 7.37 -11.26 28.57
CA MET A 220 6.32 -10.28 28.93
C MET A 220 6.66 -9.46 30.18
N LYS A 221 7.45 -9.99 31.13
CA LYS A 221 8.01 -9.20 32.25
C LYS A 221 8.98 -8.11 31.77
N ARG A 222 9.81 -8.40 30.76
CA ARG A 222 10.73 -7.41 30.15
C ARG A 222 9.98 -6.31 29.39
N PHE A 223 8.87 -6.66 28.73
CA PHE A 223 7.99 -5.73 28.02
C PHE A 223 7.25 -4.77 28.98
N GLY A 224 6.73 -5.28 30.11
CA GLY A 224 6.06 -4.46 31.12
C GLY A 224 6.99 -3.50 31.87
N HIS A 225 8.26 -3.87 32.09
CA HIS A 225 9.24 -2.99 32.73
C HIS A 225 9.65 -1.80 31.82
N HIS A 226 9.77 -2.02 30.50
CA HIS A 226 10.10 -0.96 29.55
C HIS A 226 8.94 0.02 29.34
N LEU A 227 7.69 -0.44 29.40
CA LEU A 227 6.50 0.40 29.34
C LEU A 227 6.35 1.29 30.59
N LYS A 228 6.69 0.82 31.79
CA LYS A 228 6.67 1.65 33.03
C LYS A 228 7.73 2.76 33.06
N LEU A 229 8.86 2.59 32.36
CA LEU A 229 9.90 3.62 32.27
C LEU A 229 9.57 4.72 31.24
N LEU A 230 8.74 4.42 30.25
CA LEU A 230 8.35 5.37 29.20
C LEU A 230 7.18 6.29 29.61
N PHE A 231 6.48 5.99 30.71
CA PHE A 231 5.28 6.71 31.16
C PHE A 231 5.29 7.09 32.66
N SER A 232 6.46 7.20 33.28
CA SER A 232 6.58 7.76 34.63
C SER A 232 6.84 9.26 34.54
N ASP A 233 5.99 10.07 35.16
CA ASP A 233 6.05 11.55 35.20
C ASP A 233 7.24 12.13 36.00
N LYS A 234 8.34 11.39 36.15
CA LYS A 234 9.58 11.90 36.73
C LYS A 234 10.73 11.75 35.73
N LYS A 235 11.20 12.89 35.21
CA LYS A 235 12.49 12.99 34.51
C LYS A 235 13.60 12.37 35.38
N PRO A 236 14.35 11.37 34.91
CA PRO A 236 15.52 10.89 35.64
C PRO A 236 16.64 11.95 35.59
N SER A 237 17.35 12.13 36.71
CA SER A 237 18.44 13.12 36.79
C SER A 237 19.68 12.63 36.02
N GLN A 238 20.49 13.59 35.55
CA GLN A 238 21.66 13.38 34.69
C GLN A 238 22.73 12.43 35.32
N SER A 239 22.72 12.23 36.64
CA SER A 239 23.61 11.29 37.33
C SER A 239 23.14 9.83 37.24
N GLN A 240 21.82 9.59 37.21
CA GLN A 240 21.24 8.24 37.07
C GLN A 240 21.41 7.70 35.64
N THR A 241 21.35 8.58 34.63
CA THR A 241 21.60 8.20 33.22
C THR A 241 23.07 7.78 33.00
N LYS A 242 24.04 8.44 33.67
CA LYS A 242 25.46 8.07 33.60
C LYS A 242 25.78 6.73 34.27
N GLN A 243 25.04 6.35 35.32
CA GLN A 243 25.22 5.07 36.01
C GLN A 243 24.61 3.90 35.21
N LEU A 244 23.47 4.11 34.53
CA LEU A 244 22.87 3.14 33.61
C LEU A 244 23.74 2.89 32.36
N CYS A 245 24.37 3.94 31.80
CA CYS A 245 25.28 3.79 30.66
C CYS A 245 26.58 3.04 31.04
N ARG A 246 27.08 3.17 32.28
CA ARG A 246 28.25 2.38 32.74
C ARG A 246 27.93 0.90 32.93
N GLY A 247 26.71 0.57 33.37
CA GLY A 247 26.26 -0.82 33.51
C GLY A 247 26.03 -1.55 32.18
N PHE A 248 25.62 -0.83 31.13
CA PHE A 248 25.44 -1.41 29.79
C PHE A 248 26.77 -1.67 29.05
N CYS A 249 27.84 -0.94 29.39
CA CYS A 249 29.15 -1.08 28.75
C CYS A 249 30.08 -2.15 29.36
N GLN A 250 29.65 -2.90 30.39
CA GLN A 250 30.46 -3.97 30.99
C GLN A 250 29.96 -5.40 30.67
N GLY A 251 29.00 -5.56 29.74
CA GLY A 251 28.44 -6.86 29.36
C GLY A 251 28.88 -7.44 28.00
N THR A 252 29.66 -6.71 27.21
CA THR A 252 30.13 -7.19 25.89
C THR A 252 31.65 -7.25 25.86
N LYS A 253 32.22 -8.27 26.51
CA LYS A 253 33.49 -8.82 26.01
C LYS A 253 33.17 -9.43 24.66
N VAL A 254 33.60 -8.73 23.62
CA VAL A 254 33.74 -9.24 22.26
C VAL A 254 34.54 -10.54 22.37
N VAL A 255 33.88 -11.67 22.13
CA VAL A 255 34.58 -12.90 21.75
C VAL A 255 34.99 -12.65 20.31
N SER A 256 36.28 -12.41 20.09
CA SER A 256 36.87 -12.40 18.75
C SER A 256 36.53 -13.73 18.07
N PRO A 257 35.88 -13.73 16.90
CA PRO A 257 35.82 -14.94 16.09
C PRO A 257 37.26 -15.30 15.72
N ASN A 258 37.59 -16.59 15.87
CA ASN A 258 38.85 -17.12 15.40
C ASN A 258 39.12 -16.66 13.96
N GLN A 259 40.33 -16.16 13.75
CA GLN A 259 40.94 -16.03 12.44
C GLN A 259 40.86 -17.39 11.75
N ASP A 260 40.11 -17.46 10.64
CA ASP A 260 40.39 -18.31 9.46
C ASP A 260 39.14 -18.42 8.55
N ASP A 261 38.63 -17.28 8.10
CA ASP A 261 37.89 -17.14 6.83
C ASP A 261 38.02 -15.67 6.42
N PHE A 262 39.02 -15.36 5.59
CA PHE A 262 39.12 -14.02 4.99
C PHE A 262 37.96 -13.87 4.00
N ALA A 263 36.81 -13.37 4.48
CA ALA A 263 35.83 -12.77 3.60
C ALA A 263 36.56 -11.67 2.80
N MET A 264 36.72 -11.87 1.49
CA MET A 264 37.27 -10.81 0.63
C MET A 264 36.35 -9.60 0.75
N ILE A 265 36.80 -8.59 1.49
CA ILE A 265 36.13 -7.30 1.58
C ILE A 265 36.22 -6.70 0.18
N SER A 266 35.08 -6.37 -0.43
CA SER A 266 35.06 -5.75 -1.76
C SER A 266 35.85 -4.44 -1.73
N PRO A 267 36.42 -3.99 -2.87
CA PRO A 267 37.09 -2.70 -2.90
C PRO A 267 36.10 -1.58 -2.54
N ARG A 268 36.59 -0.61 -1.77
CA ARG A 268 35.81 0.53 -1.28
C ARG A 268 36.56 1.82 -1.55
N ILE A 269 35.83 2.85 -1.94
CA ILE A 269 36.34 4.22 -1.96
C ILE A 269 35.81 5.01 -0.76
N LYS A 270 36.53 6.05 -0.34
CA LYS A 270 36.10 6.96 0.72
C LYS A 270 35.65 8.28 0.12
N LEU A 271 34.38 8.63 0.28
CA LEU A 271 33.81 9.89 -0.16
C LEU A 271 34.30 11.07 0.68
N ARG A 272 34.10 12.29 0.17
CA ARG A 272 34.50 13.54 0.86
C ARG A 272 33.83 13.72 2.21
N ASP A 273 32.63 13.18 2.39
CA ASP A 273 31.89 13.23 3.65
C ASP A 273 32.30 12.14 4.66
N GLY A 274 33.27 11.30 4.30
CA GLY A 274 33.84 10.26 5.14
C GLY A 274 33.17 8.89 5.02
N ARG A 275 32.04 8.78 4.32
CA ARG A 275 31.39 7.49 4.00
C ARG A 275 32.20 6.69 3.01
N HIS A 276 32.07 5.38 3.03
CA HIS A 276 32.63 4.49 2.03
C HIS A 276 31.55 3.95 1.09
N LEU A 277 31.90 3.84 -0.20
CA LEU A 277 31.11 3.10 -1.18
C LEU A 277 31.88 1.86 -1.61
N ALA A 278 31.24 0.70 -1.48
CA ALA A 278 31.75 -0.56 -2.01
C ALA A 278 31.36 -0.71 -3.47
N TYR A 279 32.26 -1.25 -4.28
CA TYR A 279 32.04 -1.40 -5.71
C TYR A 279 32.63 -2.69 -6.25
N LEU A 280 32.28 -2.99 -7.49
CA LEU A 280 32.67 -4.16 -8.25
C LEU A 280 32.93 -3.76 -9.70
N GLU A 281 34.10 -4.12 -10.21
CA GLU A 281 34.53 -3.86 -11.58
C GLU A 281 34.39 -5.14 -12.41
N ARG A 282 33.84 -5.04 -13.62
CA ARG A 282 33.70 -6.15 -14.57
C ARG A 282 33.99 -5.68 -16.00
N GLY A 283 34.33 -6.62 -16.88
CA GLY A 283 34.63 -6.34 -18.29
C GLY A 283 36.10 -5.99 -18.53
N VAL A 284 36.37 -5.20 -19.58
CA VAL A 284 37.76 -4.87 -19.95
C VAL A 284 38.37 -3.86 -18.95
N SER A 285 39.70 -3.82 -18.84
CA SER A 285 40.38 -2.86 -17.96
C SER A 285 40.01 -1.41 -18.30
N LYS A 286 39.84 -0.58 -17.27
CA LYS A 286 39.48 0.84 -17.39
C LYS A 286 40.43 1.65 -18.27
N ASP A 287 41.69 1.23 -18.37
CA ASP A 287 42.75 1.93 -19.12
C ASP A 287 42.63 1.75 -20.64
N VAL A 288 42.01 0.65 -21.08
CA VAL A 288 41.79 0.31 -22.49
C VAL A 288 40.33 0.40 -22.91
N ALA A 289 39.42 0.60 -21.95
CA ALA A 289 37.99 0.66 -22.19
C ALA A 289 37.61 1.87 -23.06
N LYS A 290 36.81 1.59 -24.10
CA LYS A 290 36.18 2.62 -24.95
C LYS A 290 34.95 3.21 -24.26
N TYR A 291 34.18 2.35 -23.59
CA TYR A 291 32.95 2.73 -22.91
C TYR A 291 33.04 2.38 -21.43
N LYS A 292 32.84 3.38 -20.57
CA LYS A 292 32.83 3.21 -19.11
C LYS A 292 31.41 3.43 -18.61
N ILE A 293 30.83 2.41 -18.00
CA ILE A 293 29.41 2.37 -17.64
C ILE A 293 29.26 2.14 -16.13
N ILE A 294 28.51 3.00 -15.47
CA ILE A 294 28.11 2.82 -14.08
C ILE A 294 26.69 2.26 -14.03
N ILE A 295 26.50 1.10 -13.40
CA ILE A 295 25.19 0.48 -13.22
C ILE A 295 24.69 0.72 -11.79
N VAL A 296 23.50 1.29 -11.69
CA VAL A 296 22.81 1.62 -10.45
C VAL A 296 21.74 0.57 -10.17
N HIS A 297 21.95 -0.27 -9.16
CA HIS A 297 21.05 -1.38 -8.84
C HIS A 297 19.71 -0.95 -8.24
N GLY A 298 18.71 -1.83 -8.32
CA GLY A 298 17.35 -1.62 -7.83
C GLY A 298 17.18 -1.75 -6.31
N PHE A 299 15.91 -1.81 -5.87
CA PHE A 299 15.55 -1.93 -4.47
C PHE A 299 15.86 -3.32 -3.93
N GLY A 300 16.43 -3.41 -2.74
CA GLY A 300 16.76 -4.69 -2.11
C GLY A 300 17.92 -5.47 -2.73
N SER A 301 18.52 -4.94 -3.80
CA SER A 301 19.64 -5.53 -4.55
C SER A 301 20.99 -5.03 -4.03
N SER A 302 22.08 -5.33 -4.74
CA SER A 302 23.45 -4.90 -4.40
C SER A 302 24.29 -4.75 -5.66
N LYS A 303 25.57 -4.40 -5.51
CA LYS A 303 26.57 -4.41 -6.59
C LYS A 303 26.74 -5.77 -7.28
N GLU A 304 26.29 -6.85 -6.64
CA GLU A 304 26.32 -8.22 -7.20
C GLU A 304 25.17 -8.52 -8.16
N MET A 305 24.28 -7.55 -8.40
CA MET A 305 23.17 -7.69 -9.34
C MET A 305 23.68 -8.20 -10.70
N ASN A 306 23.15 -9.32 -11.18
CA ASN A 306 23.54 -9.88 -12.46
C ASN A 306 23.08 -8.97 -13.62
N PHE A 307 24.05 -8.45 -14.39
CA PHE A 307 23.79 -7.79 -15.66
C PHE A 307 24.23 -8.75 -16.78
N LEU A 308 23.26 -9.40 -17.43
CA LEU A 308 23.48 -10.53 -18.36
C LEU A 308 23.97 -10.09 -19.75
N ALA A 309 25.03 -9.28 -19.82
CA ALA A 309 25.70 -8.94 -21.06
C ALA A 309 26.67 -10.07 -21.47
N PRO A 310 26.65 -10.54 -22.75
CA PRO A 310 27.61 -11.53 -23.24
C PRO A 310 29.04 -11.02 -23.11
N GLN A 311 29.97 -11.88 -22.69
CA GLN A 311 31.37 -11.48 -22.52
C GLN A 311 32.00 -11.09 -23.85
N GLU A 312 31.62 -11.79 -24.94
CA GLU A 312 32.09 -11.51 -26.29
C GLU A 312 31.74 -10.07 -26.72
N LEU A 313 30.54 -9.59 -26.35
CA LEU A 313 30.12 -8.22 -26.64
C LEU A 313 30.89 -7.19 -25.80
N ILE A 314 31.10 -7.49 -24.52
CA ILE A 314 31.88 -6.64 -23.61
C ILE A 314 33.30 -6.44 -24.15
N ASP A 315 33.92 -7.51 -24.64
CA ASP A 315 35.27 -7.47 -25.20
C ASP A 315 35.30 -6.80 -26.58
N GLU A 316 34.34 -7.11 -27.47
CA GLU A 316 34.21 -6.51 -28.81
C GLU A 316 34.10 -4.98 -28.72
N LEU A 317 33.24 -4.49 -27.83
CA LEU A 317 32.96 -3.07 -27.68
C LEU A 317 33.94 -2.38 -26.73
N GLY A 318 34.77 -3.13 -25.99
CA GLY A 318 35.70 -2.60 -25.00
C GLY A 318 34.97 -1.91 -23.85
N ILE A 319 34.04 -2.61 -23.21
CA ILE A 319 33.17 -2.09 -22.15
C ILE A 319 33.77 -2.36 -20.77
N TYR A 320 33.90 -1.31 -19.97
CA TYR A 320 34.15 -1.38 -18.54
C TYR A 320 32.85 -1.14 -17.78
N LEU A 321 32.47 -2.09 -16.94
CA LEU A 321 31.27 -2.05 -16.11
C LEU A 321 31.64 -1.84 -14.64
N LEU A 322 31.09 -0.78 -14.05
CA LEU A 322 31.21 -0.49 -12.63
C LEU A 322 29.85 -0.62 -11.96
N GLN A 323 29.74 -1.54 -11.01
CA GLN A 323 28.58 -1.69 -10.14
C GLN A 323 28.98 -1.26 -8.74
N TYR A 324 28.10 -0.56 -8.02
CA TYR A 324 28.39 -0.14 -6.65
C TYR A 324 27.19 -0.33 -5.75
N ASP A 325 27.46 -0.58 -4.49
CA ASP A 325 26.44 -0.63 -3.46
C ASP A 325 25.99 0.82 -3.17
N ARG A 326 24.72 1.14 -3.40
CA ARG A 326 24.18 2.46 -3.06
C ARG A 326 24.29 2.73 -1.57
N ALA A 327 24.19 3.99 -1.12
CA ALA A 327 24.36 4.33 0.29
C ALA A 327 23.50 3.45 1.23
N GLY A 328 24.16 2.76 2.17
CA GLY A 328 23.54 1.86 3.15
C GLY A 328 23.14 0.47 2.63
N TYR A 329 23.39 0.16 1.36
CA TYR A 329 23.27 -1.18 0.78
C TYR A 329 24.59 -1.94 0.91
N GLY A 330 24.50 -3.27 1.00
CA GLY A 330 25.66 -4.16 0.99
C GLY A 330 26.78 -3.70 1.93
N GLU A 331 27.95 -3.41 1.37
CA GLU A 331 29.15 -2.98 2.10
C GLU A 331 29.36 -1.45 2.08
N SER A 332 28.41 -0.67 1.58
CA SER A 332 28.45 0.79 1.57
C SER A 332 27.89 1.40 2.85
N ASP A 333 28.54 2.48 3.33
CA ASP A 333 28.10 3.17 4.52
C ASP A 333 26.73 3.86 4.29
N PRO A 334 25.84 3.88 5.30
CA PRO A 334 24.55 4.54 5.19
C PRO A 334 24.68 6.06 5.06
N ASN A 335 23.75 6.68 4.33
CA ASN A 335 23.61 8.13 4.27
C ASN A 335 22.30 8.57 4.95
N PRO A 336 22.33 9.01 6.22
CA PRO A 336 21.14 9.51 6.92
C PRO A 336 20.53 10.78 6.27
N LYS A 337 21.33 11.52 5.49
CA LYS A 337 20.92 12.74 4.77
C LYS A 337 20.68 12.46 3.28
N ARG A 338 20.38 11.21 2.92
CA ARG A 338 20.10 10.79 1.53
C ARG A 338 19.09 11.72 0.87
N SER A 339 19.44 12.18 -0.32
CA SER A 339 18.64 13.03 -1.19
C SER A 339 18.91 12.64 -2.66
N LEU A 340 18.07 13.15 -3.57
CA LEU A 340 18.30 13.01 -5.02
C LEU A 340 19.68 13.52 -5.42
N LYS A 341 20.03 14.73 -4.94
CA LYS A 341 21.30 15.37 -5.23
C LYS A 341 22.49 14.58 -4.68
N SER A 342 22.42 14.11 -3.44
CA SER A 342 23.52 13.35 -2.84
C SER A 342 23.80 12.05 -3.60
N GLU A 343 22.78 11.38 -4.13
CA GLU A 343 22.97 10.14 -4.89
C GLU A 343 23.67 10.39 -6.23
N ALA A 344 23.36 11.50 -6.91
CA ALA A 344 24.11 11.90 -8.09
C ALA A 344 25.57 12.23 -7.74
N LEU A 345 25.80 12.99 -6.66
CA LEU A 345 27.14 13.34 -6.21
C LEU A 345 27.96 12.11 -5.78
N ASP A 346 27.34 11.11 -5.16
CA ASP A 346 27.98 9.84 -4.83
C ASP A 346 28.48 9.14 -6.11
N ILE A 347 27.69 9.14 -7.18
CA ILE A 347 28.09 8.59 -8.50
C ILE A 347 29.23 9.41 -9.11
N GLN A 348 29.18 10.74 -9.01
CA GLN A 348 30.24 11.62 -9.52
C GLN A 348 31.56 11.37 -8.77
N GLU A 349 31.55 11.37 -7.44
CA GLU A 349 32.73 11.13 -6.63
C GLU A 349 33.32 9.74 -6.87
N LEU A 350 32.45 8.73 -7.06
CA LEU A 350 32.87 7.39 -7.46
C LEU A 350 33.59 7.39 -8.81
N ALA A 351 33.02 8.05 -9.81
CA ALA A 351 33.63 8.15 -11.14
C ALA A 351 34.96 8.93 -11.12
N ASP A 352 35.04 10.00 -10.32
CA ASP A 352 36.22 10.85 -10.20
C ASP A 352 37.37 10.11 -9.51
N GLN A 353 37.10 9.42 -8.39
CA GLN A 353 38.14 8.69 -7.64
C GLN A 353 38.65 7.45 -8.37
N LEU A 354 37.83 6.81 -9.20
CA LEU A 354 38.24 5.69 -10.04
C LEU A 354 38.84 6.13 -11.38
N GLU A 355 38.89 7.45 -11.63
CA GLU A 355 39.46 8.06 -12.84
C GLU A 355 38.77 7.56 -14.11
N LEU A 356 37.43 7.49 -14.08
CA LEU A 356 36.65 7.08 -15.25
C LEU A 356 36.70 8.11 -16.40
N GLY A 357 37.22 9.31 -16.13
CA GLY A 357 37.39 10.36 -17.12
C GLY A 357 36.26 11.41 -17.08
N PRO A 358 36.24 12.32 -18.07
CA PRO A 358 35.34 13.46 -18.04
C PRO A 358 33.88 13.06 -18.23
N GLN A 359 33.60 12.00 -18.99
CA GLN A 359 32.25 11.53 -19.27
C GLN A 359 32.15 10.01 -19.16
N PHE A 360 30.99 9.52 -18.70
CA PHE A 360 30.69 8.10 -18.54
C PHE A 360 29.20 7.83 -18.81
N TYR A 361 28.87 6.57 -19.03
CA TYR A 361 27.48 6.13 -19.22
C TYR A 361 26.88 5.70 -17.89
N VAL A 362 25.56 5.85 -17.75
CA VAL A 362 24.84 5.40 -16.55
C VAL A 362 23.66 4.51 -16.94
N ILE A 363 23.52 3.36 -16.28
CA ILE A 363 22.37 2.48 -16.42
C ILE A 363 21.66 2.39 -15.06
N GLY A 364 20.42 2.87 -14.99
CA GLY A 364 19.59 2.79 -13.78
C GLY A 364 18.54 1.69 -13.87
N VAL A 365 18.52 0.78 -12.91
CA VAL A 365 17.57 -0.35 -12.89
C VAL A 365 16.52 -0.15 -11.79
N SER A 366 15.24 -0.19 -12.15
CA SER A 366 14.11 -0.10 -11.21
C SER A 366 14.28 1.10 -10.27
N MET A 367 14.38 0.90 -8.96
CA MET A 367 14.61 1.97 -7.98
C MET A 367 15.90 2.78 -8.25
N GLY A 368 16.94 2.18 -8.84
CA GLY A 368 18.16 2.89 -9.23
C GLY A 368 17.90 4.04 -10.22
N SER A 369 16.76 4.02 -10.93
CA SER A 369 16.37 5.08 -11.85
C SER A 369 16.22 6.45 -11.21
N TYR A 370 15.84 6.60 -9.93
CA TYR A 370 15.73 7.94 -9.34
C TYR A 370 17.11 8.60 -9.21
N ALA A 371 18.16 7.81 -8.93
CA ALA A 371 19.53 8.31 -8.87
C ALA A 371 20.00 8.67 -10.29
N THR A 372 19.63 7.87 -11.28
CA THR A 372 19.90 8.12 -12.69
C THR A 372 19.19 9.38 -13.23
N TRP A 373 17.92 9.62 -12.87
CA TRP A 373 17.23 10.90 -13.10
C TRP A 373 17.95 12.07 -12.43
N SER A 374 18.51 11.84 -11.24
CA SER A 374 19.29 12.85 -10.53
C SER A 374 20.59 13.17 -11.26
N CYS A 375 21.24 12.19 -11.90
CA CYS A 375 22.39 12.44 -12.79
C CYS A 375 22.01 13.32 -13.98
N LEU A 376 20.84 13.13 -14.61
CA LEU A 376 20.37 14.00 -15.70
C LEU A 376 20.22 15.45 -15.25
N GLN A 377 19.68 15.67 -14.05
CA GLN A 377 19.48 17.01 -13.51
C GLN A 377 20.79 17.68 -13.06
N TYR A 378 21.65 16.96 -12.34
CA TYR A 378 22.78 17.55 -11.63
C TYR A 378 24.13 17.37 -12.35
N LEU A 379 24.25 16.35 -13.19
CA LEU A 379 25.50 15.96 -13.85
C LEU A 379 25.39 15.84 -15.38
N PRO A 380 24.58 16.63 -16.10
CA PRO A 380 24.39 16.42 -17.54
C PRO A 380 25.71 16.49 -18.32
N HIS A 381 26.65 17.33 -17.89
CA HIS A 381 27.98 17.48 -18.51
C HIS A 381 28.90 16.27 -18.34
N ARG A 382 28.64 15.39 -17.35
CA ARG A 382 29.41 14.17 -17.08
C ARG A 382 28.85 12.93 -17.77
N LEU A 383 27.68 13.05 -18.41
CA LEU A 383 27.02 11.91 -19.03
C LEU A 383 27.42 11.79 -20.51
N ALA A 384 27.89 10.62 -20.91
CA ALA A 384 28.10 10.25 -22.32
C ALA A 384 26.83 9.66 -22.96
N GLY A 385 25.94 9.10 -22.13
CA GLY A 385 24.66 8.49 -22.50
C GLY A 385 24.04 7.83 -21.28
N LEU A 386 22.74 7.54 -21.33
CA LEU A 386 22.03 7.02 -20.17
C LEU A 386 20.92 6.04 -20.56
N ALA A 387 20.77 4.94 -19.80
CA ALA A 387 19.64 4.03 -19.94
C ALA A 387 18.90 3.82 -18.61
N LEU A 388 17.57 3.80 -18.67
CA LEU A 388 16.69 3.51 -17.56
C LEU A 388 15.95 2.20 -17.87
N ILE A 389 16.06 1.21 -17.00
CA ILE A 389 15.44 -0.11 -17.17
C ILE A 389 14.36 -0.29 -16.11
N ALA A 390 13.12 -0.49 -16.56
CA ALA A 390 11.91 -0.54 -15.74
C ALA A 390 11.85 0.57 -14.67
N PRO A 391 12.07 1.86 -15.03
CA PRO A 391 12.27 2.93 -14.07
C PRO A 391 11.04 3.17 -13.19
N VAL A 392 11.25 3.43 -11.89
CA VAL A 392 10.16 3.78 -10.97
C VAL A 392 9.60 5.17 -11.28
N ILE A 393 8.30 5.36 -11.01
CA ILE A 393 7.64 6.65 -11.15
C ILE A 393 7.20 7.19 -9.80
N ASN A 394 7.43 8.48 -9.60
CA ASN A 394 6.88 9.20 -8.48
C ASN A 394 5.56 9.87 -8.87
N TYR A 395 4.45 9.35 -8.36
CA TYR A 395 3.09 9.89 -8.55
C TYR A 395 2.88 11.35 -8.07
N LYS A 396 3.90 11.98 -7.47
CA LYS A 396 3.90 13.39 -7.07
C LYS A 396 4.59 14.33 -8.07
N TRP A 397 5.12 13.84 -9.19
CA TRP A 397 5.65 14.73 -10.22
C TRP A 397 4.56 15.68 -10.69
N PRO A 398 4.76 17.01 -10.60
CA PRO A 398 3.73 17.99 -10.90
C PRO A 398 3.15 17.89 -12.30
N SER A 399 3.98 17.54 -13.29
CA SER A 399 3.56 17.45 -14.70
C SER A 399 2.92 16.10 -15.08
N LEU A 400 2.73 15.17 -14.13
CA LEU A 400 1.95 13.95 -14.39
C LEU A 400 0.44 14.24 -14.33
N PRO A 401 -0.34 13.94 -15.38
CA PRO A 401 -1.78 14.21 -15.41
C PRO A 401 -2.50 13.44 -14.30
N LYS A 402 -3.32 14.15 -13.52
CA LYS A 402 -4.12 13.53 -12.46
C LYS A 402 -5.08 12.48 -13.00
N SER A 403 -5.59 12.66 -14.22
CA SER A 403 -6.45 11.70 -14.92
C SER A 403 -5.76 10.36 -15.13
N LEU A 404 -4.51 10.39 -15.63
CA LEU A 404 -3.72 9.20 -15.92
C LEU A 404 -3.39 8.37 -14.67
N ILE A 405 -3.20 9.04 -13.53
CA ILE A 405 -2.87 8.39 -12.24
C ILE A 405 -4.09 8.22 -11.32
N ARG A 406 -5.30 8.58 -11.74
CA ARG A 406 -6.49 8.56 -10.88
C ARG A 406 -6.91 7.14 -10.54
N GLU A 407 -6.91 6.28 -11.55
CA GLU A 407 -7.40 4.90 -11.46
C GLU A 407 -6.29 3.89 -11.14
N ASP A 408 -5.04 4.32 -11.05
CA ASP A 408 -3.94 3.43 -10.68
C ASP A 408 -3.98 3.10 -9.17
N TYR A 409 -4.32 1.86 -8.83
CA TYR A 409 -4.35 1.38 -7.46
C TYR A 409 -2.98 1.44 -6.76
N ARG A 410 -1.87 1.33 -7.52
CA ARG A 410 -0.50 1.37 -6.99
C ARG A 410 -0.19 2.73 -6.39
N ARG A 411 -0.79 3.80 -6.91
CA ARG A 411 -0.68 5.15 -6.35
C ARG A 411 -1.15 5.19 -4.90
N LYS A 412 -2.27 4.54 -4.57
CA LYS A 412 -2.78 4.47 -3.19
C LYS A 412 -1.84 3.64 -2.30
N LEU A 413 -1.35 2.51 -2.83
CA LEU A 413 -0.40 1.64 -2.13
C LEU A 413 0.91 2.36 -1.80
N VAL A 414 1.51 3.05 -2.77
CA VAL A 414 2.74 3.85 -2.59
C VAL A 414 2.52 4.98 -1.59
N GLN A 415 1.38 5.68 -1.65
CA GLN A 415 1.05 6.74 -0.69
C GLN A 415 0.94 6.21 0.74
N TRP A 416 0.26 5.08 0.94
CA TRP A 416 0.12 4.42 2.24
C TRP A 416 1.47 3.92 2.77
N ALA A 417 2.24 3.21 1.95
CA ALA A 417 3.56 2.70 2.32
C ALA A 417 4.50 3.85 2.72
N ARG A 418 4.49 4.95 1.97
CA ARG A 418 5.26 6.16 2.29
C ARG A 418 4.79 6.83 3.58
N TRP A 419 3.48 6.88 3.82
CA TRP A 419 2.93 7.43 5.06
C TRP A 419 3.39 6.61 6.27
N LEU A 420 3.25 5.28 6.21
CA LEU A 420 3.77 4.37 7.25
C LEU A 420 5.27 4.53 7.46
N ALA A 421 6.05 4.57 6.37
CA ALA A 421 7.49 4.80 6.43
C ALA A 421 7.82 6.15 7.08
N SER A 422 7.03 7.20 6.84
CA SER A 422 7.34 8.54 7.36
C SER A 422 6.95 8.71 8.83
N TYR A 423 5.75 8.27 9.21
CA TYR A 423 5.14 8.61 10.51
C TYR A 423 5.14 7.46 11.52
N CYS A 424 5.16 6.21 11.06
CA CYS A 424 5.08 5.05 11.95
C CYS A 424 6.21 4.04 11.67
N PRO A 425 7.50 4.46 11.67
CA PRO A 425 8.61 3.59 11.26
C PRO A 425 8.79 2.37 12.16
N LYS A 426 8.60 2.51 13.48
CA LYS A 426 8.68 1.39 14.42
C LYS A 426 7.57 0.36 14.20
N LEU A 427 6.36 0.83 13.89
CA LEU A 427 5.23 -0.04 13.57
C LEU A 427 5.47 -0.74 12.24
N LEU A 428 5.97 -0.02 11.23
CA LEU A 428 6.31 -0.60 9.93
C LEU A 428 7.42 -1.66 10.08
N HIS A 429 8.47 -1.38 10.85
CA HIS A 429 9.54 -2.34 11.14
C HIS A 429 9.04 -3.57 11.87
N TRP A 430 8.25 -3.37 12.93
CA TRP A 430 7.57 -4.47 13.61
C TRP A 430 6.71 -5.26 12.63
N TRP A 431 5.93 -4.60 11.77
CA TRP A 431 5.05 -5.28 10.82
C TRP A 431 5.83 -6.14 9.84
N VAL A 432 6.81 -5.60 9.12
CA VAL A 432 7.58 -6.32 8.08
C VAL A 432 8.46 -7.45 8.63
N THR A 433 8.75 -7.46 9.93
CA THR A 433 9.54 -8.51 10.59
C THR A 433 8.68 -9.68 11.11
N GLN A 434 7.34 -9.60 11.02
CA GLN A 434 6.47 -10.65 11.53
C GLN A 434 6.56 -11.95 10.74
N LYS A 435 6.61 -13.08 11.45
CA LYS A 435 6.75 -14.42 10.86
C LYS A 435 5.56 -14.82 9.98
N TRP A 436 4.36 -14.33 10.29
CA TRP A 436 3.12 -14.67 9.59
C TRP A 436 2.88 -13.85 8.32
N LEU A 437 3.60 -12.75 8.09
CA LEU A 437 3.57 -12.08 6.78
C LEU A 437 4.27 -12.96 5.73
N PRO A 438 3.78 -12.98 4.48
CA PRO A 438 4.51 -13.61 3.38
C PRO A 438 5.94 -13.08 3.34
N SER A 439 6.95 -13.96 3.22
CA SER A 439 8.32 -13.51 2.98
C SER A 439 8.43 -12.84 1.61
N ALA A 440 9.48 -12.05 1.38
CA ALA A 440 9.77 -11.51 0.04
C ALA A 440 9.77 -12.62 -1.03
N ALA A 441 10.31 -13.81 -0.73
CA ALA A 441 10.27 -14.98 -1.61
C ALA A 441 8.84 -15.47 -1.99
N VAL A 442 7.83 -15.22 -1.16
CA VAL A 442 6.42 -15.52 -1.47
C VAL A 442 5.80 -14.39 -2.32
N ILE A 443 6.19 -13.14 -2.08
CA ILE A 443 5.78 -11.98 -2.89
C ILE A 443 6.41 -12.04 -4.30
N GLU A 444 7.66 -12.46 -4.38
CA GLU A 444 8.43 -12.72 -5.61
C GLU A 444 7.75 -13.78 -6.50
N LYS A 445 7.04 -14.74 -5.90
CA LYS A 445 6.29 -15.77 -6.63
C LYS A 445 4.83 -15.39 -6.89
N ASN A 446 4.42 -14.16 -6.55
CA ASN A 446 3.03 -13.75 -6.66
C ASN A 446 2.74 -13.18 -8.07
N PRO A 447 1.82 -13.80 -8.84
CA PRO A 447 1.44 -13.33 -10.17
C PRO A 447 0.75 -11.96 -10.17
N ALA A 448 0.43 -11.38 -9.01
CA ALA A 448 -0.06 -10.01 -8.89
C ALA A 448 1.03 -8.95 -9.15
N PHE A 449 2.31 -9.27 -8.92
CA PHE A 449 3.43 -8.32 -9.07
C PHE A 449 4.35 -8.67 -10.24
N PHE A 450 4.45 -9.95 -10.58
CA PHE A 450 5.35 -10.44 -11.61
C PHE A 450 4.57 -11.18 -12.70
N ASN A 451 5.04 -11.10 -13.94
CA ASN A 451 4.48 -11.91 -15.03
C ASN A 451 5.08 -13.34 -15.00
N LYS A 452 4.69 -14.18 -15.96
CA LYS A 452 5.16 -15.58 -15.98
C LYS A 452 6.68 -15.67 -16.13
N SER A 453 7.24 -14.90 -17.06
CA SER A 453 8.67 -14.84 -17.34
C SER A 453 9.48 -14.37 -16.13
N ASP A 454 9.02 -13.33 -15.43
CA ASP A 454 9.63 -12.84 -14.19
C ASP A 454 9.62 -13.91 -13.09
N ILE A 455 8.51 -14.63 -12.92
CA ILE A 455 8.39 -15.71 -11.93
C ILE A 455 9.37 -16.84 -12.25
N ASP A 456 9.55 -17.18 -13.53
CA ASP A 456 10.49 -18.22 -13.95
C ASP A 456 11.95 -17.82 -13.69
N ILE A 457 12.30 -16.55 -13.91
CA ILE A 457 13.61 -15.98 -13.55
C ILE A 457 13.83 -16.01 -12.03
N LEU A 458 12.82 -15.67 -11.24
CA LEU A 458 12.90 -15.71 -9.77
C LEU A 458 13.01 -17.13 -9.20
N LYS A 459 12.75 -18.19 -9.99
CA LYS A 459 13.04 -19.57 -9.56
C LYS A 459 14.53 -19.90 -9.61
N THR A 460 15.30 -19.24 -10.46
CA THR A 460 16.72 -19.52 -10.69
C THR A 460 17.63 -18.51 -10.00
N LEU A 461 17.17 -17.27 -9.80
CA LEU A 461 17.93 -16.25 -9.09
C LEU A 461 17.77 -16.35 -7.56
N PRO A 462 18.81 -16.01 -6.78
CA PRO A 462 18.78 -16.02 -5.31
C PRO A 462 17.86 -14.94 -4.66
N GLY A 463 16.98 -14.29 -5.43
CA GLY A 463 16.06 -13.26 -4.97
C GLY A 463 16.76 -11.94 -4.60
N PHE A 464 16.08 -11.11 -3.80
CA PHE A 464 16.61 -9.81 -3.34
C PHE A 464 17.18 -9.91 -1.92
N PRO A 465 18.52 -9.89 -1.73
CA PRO A 465 19.16 -10.26 -0.47
C PRO A 465 18.71 -9.39 0.72
N MET A 466 18.53 -8.09 0.52
CA MET A 466 18.13 -7.19 1.61
C MET A 466 16.63 -7.23 1.94
N LEU A 467 15.79 -7.87 1.10
CA LEU A 467 14.36 -8.02 1.36
C LEU A 467 14.03 -9.33 2.08
N THR A 468 15.03 -10.15 2.39
CA THR A 468 14.83 -11.35 3.22
C THR A 468 14.33 -10.96 4.62
N LYS A 469 13.55 -11.85 5.25
CA LYS A 469 13.03 -11.61 6.61
C LYS A 469 14.16 -11.41 7.62
N ASP A 470 15.28 -12.11 7.46
CA ASP A 470 16.39 -12.02 8.38
C ASP A 470 17.14 -10.70 8.20
N SER A 471 17.42 -10.27 6.96
CA SER A 471 17.97 -8.93 6.71
C SER A 471 17.06 -7.81 7.21
N LEU A 472 15.74 -7.90 7.02
CA LEU A 472 14.79 -6.88 7.49
C LEU A 472 14.70 -6.78 9.03
N ARG A 473 15.14 -7.79 9.78
CA ARG A 473 15.25 -7.69 11.26
C ARG A 473 16.39 -6.76 11.67
N GLU A 474 17.41 -6.63 10.85
CA GLU A 474 18.50 -5.69 11.11
C GLU A 474 18.00 -4.26 10.92
N GLN A 475 18.11 -3.48 11.98
CA GLN A 475 17.62 -2.09 12.01
C GLN A 475 18.24 -1.25 10.90
N VAL A 476 19.55 -1.44 10.63
CA VAL A 476 20.28 -0.71 9.60
C VAL A 476 19.74 -0.99 8.19
N VAL A 477 19.48 -2.25 7.86
CA VAL A 477 18.91 -2.67 6.57
C VAL A 477 17.52 -2.07 6.41
N PHE A 478 16.67 -2.18 7.43
CA PHE A 478 15.34 -1.60 7.41
C PHE A 478 15.38 -0.07 7.21
N ASP A 479 16.23 0.63 7.96
CA ASP A 479 16.34 2.09 7.87
C ASP A 479 16.89 2.53 6.51
N THR A 480 17.84 1.78 5.92
CA THR A 480 18.31 2.02 4.54
C THR A 480 17.17 1.91 3.54
N LEU A 481 16.46 0.78 3.53
CA LEU A 481 15.36 0.54 2.58
C LEU A 481 14.24 1.57 2.74
N ARG A 482 13.92 1.90 3.99
CA ARG A 482 12.94 2.93 4.34
C ARG A 482 13.37 4.31 3.83
N HIS A 483 14.63 4.70 4.01
CA HIS A 483 15.15 5.97 3.50
C HIS A 483 15.15 6.01 1.98
N ASP A 484 15.56 4.92 1.33
CA ASP A 484 15.51 4.78 -0.13
C ASP A 484 14.10 5.01 -0.67
N TRP A 485 13.12 4.31 -0.09
CA TRP A 485 11.71 4.46 -0.43
C TRP A 485 11.19 5.89 -0.23
N ARG A 486 11.61 6.55 0.86
CA ARG A 486 11.20 7.94 1.16
C ARG A 486 11.76 8.94 0.16
N VAL A 487 12.96 8.71 -0.38
CA VAL A 487 13.56 9.58 -1.39
C VAL A 487 12.91 9.35 -2.75
N ALA A 488 12.80 8.10 -3.18
CA ALA A 488 12.19 7.74 -4.47
C ALA A 488 10.77 8.30 -4.62
N PHE A 489 9.91 8.12 -3.59
CA PHE A 489 8.51 8.57 -3.60
C PHE A 489 8.27 9.85 -2.79
N GLY A 490 9.34 10.58 -2.49
CA GLY A 490 9.33 11.82 -1.72
C GLY A 490 8.86 13.03 -2.53
N LYS A 491 9.10 14.23 -2.00
CA LYS A 491 9.00 15.47 -2.78
C LYS A 491 10.32 15.66 -3.52
N TRP A 492 10.28 15.69 -4.84
CA TRP A 492 11.46 15.98 -5.66
C TRP A 492 11.63 17.50 -5.80
N GLU A 493 12.89 17.95 -5.85
CA GLU A 493 13.24 19.36 -6.02
C GLU A 493 13.09 19.82 -7.48
N PHE A 494 13.04 18.86 -8.41
CA PHE A 494 12.83 19.08 -9.83
C PHE A 494 11.75 18.13 -10.37
N ASP A 495 11.22 18.46 -11.54
CA ASP A 495 10.27 17.64 -12.27
C ASP A 495 10.98 17.02 -13.48
N PRO A 496 11.15 15.69 -13.55
CA PRO A 496 11.80 15.03 -14.69
C PRO A 496 11.19 15.38 -16.04
N LEU A 497 9.87 15.63 -16.08
CA LEU A 497 9.14 15.97 -17.30
C LEU A 497 9.42 17.39 -17.81
N LYS A 498 10.15 18.21 -17.05
CA LYS A 498 10.59 19.56 -17.45
C LYS A 498 12.05 19.60 -17.87
N LEU A 499 12.75 18.46 -17.87
CA LEU A 499 14.14 18.39 -18.30
C LEU A 499 14.25 18.64 -19.80
N THR A 500 15.20 19.49 -20.18
CA THR A 500 15.60 19.67 -21.58
C THR A 500 16.57 18.57 -22.00
N ASN A 501 16.63 18.29 -23.29
CA ASN A 501 17.59 17.34 -23.84
C ASN A 501 19.03 17.72 -23.39
N PRO A 502 19.74 16.88 -22.62
CA PRO A 502 21.12 17.15 -22.22
C PRO A 502 22.10 17.05 -23.39
N PHE A 503 21.68 16.47 -24.52
CA PHE A 503 22.48 16.18 -25.70
C PHE A 503 21.89 16.81 -26.98
N PRO A 504 21.69 18.14 -27.04
CA PRO A 504 20.99 18.77 -28.18
C PRO A 504 21.75 18.68 -29.51
N HIS A 505 23.08 18.48 -29.47
CA HIS A 505 23.95 18.46 -30.65
C HIS A 505 24.77 17.16 -30.79
N SER A 506 24.58 16.18 -29.89
CA SER A 506 25.33 14.94 -29.95
C SER A 506 24.56 13.91 -30.76
N THR A 507 25.22 13.31 -31.74
CA THR A 507 24.70 12.13 -32.47
C THR A 507 25.06 10.82 -31.78
N SER A 508 25.97 10.86 -30.81
CA SER A 508 26.51 9.68 -30.12
C SER A 508 26.01 9.51 -28.69
N SER A 509 25.35 10.53 -28.14
CA SER A 509 24.83 10.53 -26.76
C SER A 509 23.32 10.55 -26.77
N SER A 510 22.72 9.59 -26.10
CA SER A 510 21.27 9.39 -26.09
C SER A 510 20.78 8.97 -24.71
N VAL A 511 19.49 9.16 -24.49
CA VAL A 511 18.79 8.70 -23.29
C VAL A 511 17.75 7.66 -23.69
N HIS A 512 17.78 6.50 -23.04
CA HIS A 512 16.91 5.37 -23.34
C HIS A 512 16.04 5.02 -22.13
N ILE A 513 14.77 4.69 -22.36
CA ILE A 513 13.91 4.02 -21.37
C ILE A 513 13.53 2.66 -21.95
N TRP A 514 13.79 1.60 -21.19
CA TRP A 514 13.40 0.23 -21.48
C TRP A 514 12.35 -0.20 -20.48
N GLN A 515 11.18 -0.64 -20.96
CA GLN A 515 10.05 -0.97 -20.11
C GLN A 515 9.37 -2.26 -20.56
N GLY A 516 9.03 -3.13 -19.61
CA GLY A 516 8.19 -4.30 -19.90
C GLY A 516 6.74 -3.89 -20.08
N TYR A 517 6.09 -4.37 -21.13
CA TYR A 517 4.67 -4.09 -21.38
C TYR A 517 3.76 -4.69 -20.31
N GLU A 518 4.09 -5.88 -19.81
CA GLU A 518 3.38 -6.61 -18.75
C GLU A 518 3.90 -6.29 -17.34
N ASP A 519 4.69 -5.23 -17.17
CA ASP A 519 5.18 -4.80 -15.87
C ASP A 519 3.99 -4.41 -14.95
N LYS A 520 3.83 -5.17 -13.87
CA LYS A 520 2.77 -4.95 -12.87
C LYS A 520 3.23 -4.11 -11.68
N VAL A 521 4.53 -3.82 -11.57
CA VAL A 521 5.12 -2.95 -10.54
C VAL A 521 5.09 -1.51 -11.00
N VAL A 522 5.51 -1.25 -12.23
CA VAL A 522 5.46 0.06 -12.87
C VAL A 522 4.64 -0.03 -14.16
N PRO A 523 3.53 0.71 -14.27
CA PRO A 523 2.71 0.70 -15.49
C PRO A 523 3.46 1.30 -16.69
N SER A 524 3.53 0.55 -17.79
CA SER A 524 4.11 0.99 -19.07
C SER A 524 3.41 2.25 -19.63
N GLN A 525 2.12 2.43 -19.35
CA GLN A 525 1.36 3.61 -19.79
C GLN A 525 1.96 4.93 -19.25
N LEU A 526 2.48 4.91 -18.03
CA LEU A 526 3.10 6.11 -17.45
C LEU A 526 4.45 6.40 -18.11
N GLN A 527 5.23 5.38 -18.48
CA GLN A 527 6.50 5.59 -19.20
C GLN A 527 6.28 6.05 -20.64
N ARG A 528 5.22 5.57 -21.31
CA ARG A 528 4.78 6.11 -22.61
C ARG A 528 4.43 7.60 -22.53
N PHE A 529 3.79 8.03 -21.43
CA PHE A 529 3.52 9.45 -21.22
C PHE A 529 4.81 10.25 -21.01
N VAL A 530 5.75 9.73 -20.21
CA VAL A 530 7.07 10.36 -20.00
C VAL A 530 7.80 10.54 -21.33
N SER A 531 7.89 9.49 -22.16
CA SER A 531 8.55 9.57 -23.47
C SER A 531 7.81 10.44 -24.48
N GLY A 532 6.48 10.48 -24.43
CA GLY A 532 5.68 11.43 -25.22
C GLY A 532 5.96 12.89 -24.88
N LYS A 533 6.17 13.21 -23.59
CA LYS A 533 6.53 14.56 -23.13
C LYS A 533 8.00 14.91 -23.34
N LEU A 534 8.89 13.91 -23.32
CA LEU A 534 10.33 14.06 -23.51
C LEU A 534 10.76 13.35 -24.80
N PRO A 535 10.52 13.94 -25.99
CA PRO A 535 10.76 13.27 -27.28
C PRO A 535 12.23 12.96 -27.57
N TRP A 536 13.15 13.54 -26.79
CA TRP A 536 14.59 13.24 -26.84
C TRP A 536 14.94 11.92 -26.12
N ILE A 537 13.98 11.27 -25.46
CA ILE A 537 14.15 9.94 -24.87
C ILE A 537 13.71 8.87 -25.87
N HIS A 538 14.62 7.94 -26.18
CA HIS A 538 14.31 6.76 -26.96
C HIS A 538 13.61 5.71 -26.07
N TYR A 539 12.31 5.54 -26.27
CA TYR A 539 11.50 4.57 -25.53
C TYR A 539 11.45 3.21 -26.25
N HIS A 540 11.79 2.16 -25.51
CA HIS A 540 11.82 0.77 -25.92
C HIS A 540 10.87 -0.02 -25.02
N GLU A 541 9.92 -0.74 -25.61
CA GLU A 541 8.91 -1.50 -24.90
C GLU A 541 9.02 -2.98 -25.26
N VAL A 542 9.22 -3.82 -24.24
CA VAL A 542 9.39 -5.27 -24.39
C VAL A 542 8.00 -5.93 -24.32
N PRO A 543 7.46 -6.50 -25.42
CA PRO A 543 6.05 -6.91 -25.49
C PRO A 543 5.64 -7.98 -24.47
N ASP A 544 6.52 -8.91 -24.16
CA ASP A 544 6.35 -9.99 -23.17
C ASP A 544 7.14 -9.72 -21.86
N GLY A 545 7.66 -8.49 -21.73
CA GLY A 545 8.49 -8.07 -20.61
C GLY A 545 7.67 -7.73 -19.37
N GLY A 546 8.09 -8.27 -18.23
CA GLY A 546 7.61 -7.89 -16.90
C GLY A 546 8.46 -6.78 -16.26
N HIS A 547 8.60 -6.78 -14.94
CA HIS A 547 9.47 -5.83 -14.23
C HIS A 547 10.95 -6.23 -14.29
N LEU A 548 11.24 -7.53 -14.43
CA LEU A 548 12.58 -8.11 -14.34
C LEU A 548 13.28 -8.25 -15.70
N ILE A 549 12.93 -7.38 -16.66
CA ILE A 549 13.45 -7.40 -18.04
C ILE A 549 14.99 -7.38 -18.11
N VAL A 550 15.67 -6.80 -17.11
CA VAL A 550 17.14 -6.80 -17.02
C VAL A 550 17.77 -8.21 -17.02
N TYR A 551 17.00 -9.24 -16.66
CA TYR A 551 17.46 -10.63 -16.64
C TYR A 551 16.98 -11.43 -17.87
N TYR A 552 16.34 -10.80 -18.84
CA TYR A 552 15.85 -11.48 -20.03
C TYR A 552 17.01 -11.71 -20.99
N ARG A 553 17.09 -12.92 -21.57
CA ARG A 553 18.19 -13.31 -22.43
C ARG A 553 18.29 -12.37 -23.64
N GLY A 554 19.49 -11.83 -23.88
CA GLY A 554 19.77 -10.94 -25.02
C GLY A 554 19.31 -9.49 -24.83
N LEU A 555 18.53 -9.17 -23.79
CA LEU A 555 18.07 -7.79 -23.60
C LEU A 555 19.19 -6.84 -23.18
N CYS A 556 20.10 -7.27 -22.29
CA CYS A 556 21.27 -6.46 -21.92
C CYS A 556 22.15 -6.15 -23.14
N GLU A 557 22.31 -7.09 -24.07
CA GLU A 557 23.00 -6.84 -25.34
C GLU A 557 22.28 -5.78 -26.17
N ALA A 558 20.95 -5.88 -26.33
CA ALA A 558 20.17 -4.89 -27.06
C ALA A 558 20.26 -3.49 -26.42
N ILE A 559 20.21 -3.43 -25.09
CA ILE A 559 20.37 -2.19 -24.32
C ILE A 559 21.75 -1.56 -24.58
N LEU A 560 22.82 -2.36 -24.48
CA LEU A 560 24.19 -1.88 -24.72
C LEU A 560 24.39 -1.41 -26.17
N ARG A 561 23.93 -2.19 -27.15
CA ARG A 561 24.03 -1.82 -28.57
C ARG A 561 23.22 -0.56 -28.89
N ALA A 562 22.04 -0.40 -28.31
CA ALA A 562 21.24 0.81 -28.47
C ALA A 562 21.91 2.03 -27.81
N LEU A 563 22.42 1.86 -26.59
CA LEU A 563 23.01 2.94 -25.80
C LEU A 563 24.37 3.41 -26.35
N LEU A 564 25.21 2.48 -26.81
CA LEU A 564 26.60 2.77 -27.20
C LEU A 564 26.77 2.97 -28.70
N LEU A 565 25.96 2.30 -29.53
CA LEU A 565 26.08 2.31 -30.99
C LEU A 565 24.89 2.99 -31.69
N GLY A 566 23.86 3.40 -30.94
CA GLY A 566 22.64 3.99 -31.50
C GLY A 566 21.81 2.99 -32.34
N GLN A 567 22.00 1.68 -32.16
CA GLN A 567 21.25 0.68 -32.92
C GLN A 567 19.77 0.66 -32.51
N GLU A 568 18.88 0.77 -33.49
CA GLU A 568 17.44 0.66 -33.27
C GLU A 568 16.96 -0.80 -33.38
N TYR A 569 16.15 -1.21 -32.40
CA TYR A 569 15.50 -2.52 -32.39
C TYR A 569 14.01 -2.35 -32.68
N ILE A 570 13.62 -2.60 -33.94
CA ILE A 570 12.23 -2.44 -34.40
C ILE A 570 11.25 -3.25 -33.54
N ALA A 571 11.66 -4.44 -33.07
CA ALA A 571 10.86 -5.32 -32.24
C ALA A 571 10.45 -4.71 -30.88
N TYR A 572 11.23 -3.75 -30.36
CA TYR A 572 10.95 -3.07 -29.10
C TYR A 572 10.40 -1.66 -29.31
N ARG A 573 10.07 -1.29 -30.55
CA ARG A 573 9.46 0.01 -30.82
C ARG A 573 8.00 -0.03 -30.36
N PRO A 574 7.56 0.92 -29.51
CA PRO A 574 6.16 1.00 -29.12
C PRO A 574 5.27 1.19 -30.36
N ASN A 575 4.07 0.60 -30.34
CA ASN A 575 3.09 0.82 -31.40
C ASN A 575 2.68 2.30 -31.43
N LYS A 576 2.85 2.98 -32.57
CA LYS A 576 2.63 4.44 -32.71
C LYS A 576 1.22 4.86 -32.26
N SER A 577 0.20 4.04 -32.53
CA SER A 577 -1.18 4.31 -32.09
C SER A 577 -1.33 4.44 -30.57
N ALA A 578 -0.54 3.68 -29.81
CA ALA A 578 -0.55 3.68 -28.35
C ALA A 578 0.16 4.90 -27.73
N LEU A 579 1.10 5.53 -28.46
CA LEU A 579 1.75 6.78 -28.07
C LEU A 579 0.82 7.99 -28.31
N PHE A 580 0.13 8.03 -29.45
CA PHE A 580 -0.77 9.14 -29.80
C PHE A 580 -2.05 9.18 -28.95
N ALA A 581 -2.58 8.03 -28.52
CA ALA A 581 -3.78 7.97 -27.67
C ALA A 581 -3.61 8.70 -26.32
N LEU A 582 -2.37 8.87 -25.84
CA LEU A 582 -2.08 9.58 -24.58
C LEU A 582 -1.88 11.10 -24.78
N ASN A 583 -1.56 11.55 -25.99
CA ASN A 583 -1.43 12.97 -26.31
C ASN A 583 -2.79 13.69 -26.40
N GLY A 584 -3.88 12.95 -26.58
CA GLY A 584 -5.26 13.49 -26.51
C GLY A 584 -5.76 13.79 -25.09
N VAL A 585 -4.94 13.53 -24.06
CA VAL A 585 -5.19 13.98 -22.68
C VAL A 585 -4.63 15.40 -22.54
N GLU A 586 -5.21 16.35 -23.27
CA GLU A 586 -4.92 17.78 -23.03
C GLU A 586 -5.53 18.22 -21.70
N GLU A 587 -4.82 19.10 -21.01
CA GLU A 587 -5.32 19.81 -19.83
C GLU A 587 -6.54 20.61 -20.26
N ASP A 588 -7.74 20.19 -19.85
CA ASP A 588 -8.96 20.99 -20.03
C ASP A 588 -8.78 22.35 -19.32
N PRO A 589 -8.64 23.48 -20.05
CA PRO A 589 -8.49 24.80 -19.46
C PRO A 589 -9.85 25.41 -19.08
N THR A 590 -10.96 24.70 -19.30
CA THR A 590 -12.33 25.27 -19.27
C THR A 590 -13.16 24.87 -18.06
N CYS A 591 -12.53 24.64 -16.91
CA CYS A 591 -13.25 24.64 -15.63
C CYS A 591 -13.30 26.05 -15.01
N ARG A 592 -13.78 27.02 -15.80
CA ARG A 592 -14.43 28.24 -15.30
C ARG A 592 -15.70 28.41 -16.11
N ASP A 593 -16.81 28.28 -15.39
CA ASP A 593 -18.16 28.69 -15.78
C ASP A 593 -18.75 27.98 -17.00
N HIS A 594 -19.67 27.03 -16.74
CA HIS A 594 -21.07 27.13 -17.16
C HIS A 594 -21.82 25.81 -16.92
N LEU A 595 -22.74 25.86 -15.95
CA LEU A 595 -23.93 25.01 -15.90
C LEU A 595 -24.75 25.22 -17.18
N THR A 596 -24.94 24.18 -17.99
CA THR A 596 -26.23 23.82 -18.63
C THR A 596 -26.05 22.59 -19.53
N LEU A 597 -26.72 21.49 -19.20
CA LEU A 597 -26.92 20.31 -20.06
C LEU A 597 -28.08 20.57 -21.03
N PRO A 598 -28.00 20.10 -22.30
CA PRO A 598 -29.19 19.73 -23.05
C PRO A 598 -29.30 18.22 -23.22
N LEU A 599 -30.49 17.71 -22.92
CA LEU A 599 -30.96 16.35 -23.12
C LEU A 599 -31.05 16.01 -24.62
N HIS A 600 -30.50 14.86 -25.04
CA HIS A 600 -30.80 14.27 -26.34
C HIS A 600 -31.78 13.09 -26.19
N THR A 601 -32.95 13.24 -26.83
CA THR A 601 -33.94 12.19 -27.09
C THR A 601 -33.54 11.35 -28.31
N PRO A 602 -33.78 10.02 -28.32
CA PRO A 602 -33.51 9.17 -29.48
C PRO A 602 -34.67 9.20 -30.48
N LYS A 603 -34.37 9.39 -31.77
CA LYS A 603 -35.29 9.14 -32.89
C LYS A 603 -34.76 7.98 -33.73
N ASP A 604 -35.58 6.93 -33.78
CA ASP A 604 -35.94 6.06 -34.90
C ASP A 604 -34.92 5.78 -36.01
N TYR A 605 -34.46 4.52 -36.06
CA TYR A 605 -33.91 3.87 -37.25
C TYR A 605 -34.83 2.71 -37.65
N PHE A 606 -35.56 2.85 -38.74
CA PHE A 606 -36.10 1.75 -39.54
C PHE A 606 -36.14 2.16 -41.02
N SER A 607 -35.91 1.16 -41.89
CA SER A 607 -35.69 1.16 -43.35
C SER A 607 -34.25 1.50 -43.76
N GLY A 608 -33.55 0.71 -44.59
CA GLY A 608 -33.90 -0.46 -45.40
C GLY A 608 -33.10 -0.40 -46.71
N SER A 609 -32.37 -1.46 -47.08
CA SER A 609 -31.78 -1.71 -48.41
C SER A 609 -31.36 -3.19 -48.46
N GLU A 610 -32.09 -4.11 -49.09
CA GLU A 610 -31.99 -4.47 -50.51
C GLU A 610 -30.56 -4.77 -50.97
N SER A 611 -30.19 -6.05 -50.92
CA SER A 611 -29.68 -6.85 -52.05
C SER A 611 -29.56 -8.31 -51.63
#